data_AF-A0A8H8TWV3-F1
#
_entry.id   AF-A0A8H8TWV3-F1
#
_cell.length_a   1.000
_cell.length_b   1.000
_cell.length_c   1.000
_cell.angle_alpha   90.00
_cell.angle_beta   90.00
_cell.angle_gamma   90.00
#
_symmetry.space_group_name_H-M   'P 1'
#
loop_
_entity.id
_entity.type
_entity.pdbx_description
1 polymer ?
#
loop_
_entity_poly.entity_id
_entity_poly.type
_entity_poly.pdbx_seq_one_letter_code
_entity_poly.pdbx_strand_id
1 'polypeptide(L)'
;MTSMSDELPAPTNPLASIPPLTTRVLVSEPDKVAALKLVADSIAQQRQAASRAAIFHPLTIAVYIGLLAIVSQLLYKTREDIGIVATTGAGVTMACLILVRGLTSGYINLAEELNWNFLTVNNNDGEEDVVIGSRYGEEIIGALVLRLERNGNGSGKKGRKLGGKGVVRAWTVRIKYRGKGVGTELLEEAVRVTRERMGGSAEVGFAAEHANSQMVLPELFNGGFRKREAKAAKTLDGVVGSFEGKKKR
;
A
#
# COMPACT_ATOMS: atom_id res chain seq x y z
N MET A 1 0.44 -0.47 71.23
CA MET A 1 1.34 0.06 70.19
C MET A 1 1.40 -0.98 69.08
N THR A 2 0.54 -0.84 68.07
CA THR A 2 0.44 -1.79 66.95
C THR A 2 0.76 -0.98 65.71
N SER A 3 1.97 -1.18 65.15
CA SER A 3 2.43 -0.48 63.96
C SER A 3 1.72 -1.04 62.74
N MET A 4 0.88 -0.20 62.12
CA MET A 4 0.25 -0.46 60.84
C MET A 4 1.30 -0.24 59.75
N SER A 5 1.84 -1.32 59.18
CA SER A 5 2.70 -1.28 58.01
C SER A 5 1.82 -1.02 56.78
N ASP A 6 1.83 0.22 56.31
CA ASP A 6 1.17 0.65 55.09
C ASP A 6 1.96 0.10 53.89
N GLU A 7 1.55 -1.05 53.38
CA GLU A 7 2.16 -1.69 52.20
C GLU A 7 1.63 -0.99 50.94
N LEU A 8 2.41 -0.02 50.45
CA LEU A 8 2.14 0.70 49.21
C LEU A 8 2.01 -0.29 48.03
N PRO A 9 0.92 -0.29 47.26
CA PRO A 9 0.77 -1.19 46.12
C PRO A 9 1.83 -0.89 45.05
N ALA A 10 2.48 -1.95 44.55
CA ALA A 10 3.45 -1.91 43.48
C ALA A 10 2.95 -1.10 42.26
N PRO A 11 3.82 -0.38 41.54
CA PRO A 11 3.40 0.46 40.42
C PRO A 11 2.75 -0.40 39.34
N THR A 12 1.44 -0.25 39.17
CA THR A 12 0.66 -0.81 38.08
C THR A 12 1.23 -0.29 36.76
N ASN A 13 1.95 -1.15 36.05
CA ASN A 13 2.56 -0.80 34.77
C ASN A 13 1.44 -0.38 33.79
N PRO A 14 1.33 0.91 33.41
CA PRO A 14 0.21 1.41 32.62
C PRO A 14 0.19 0.87 31.18
N LEU A 15 1.21 0.11 30.79
CA LEU A 15 1.33 -0.59 29.52
C LEU A 15 0.66 -1.99 29.52
N ALA A 16 0.29 -2.53 30.68
CA ALA A 16 -0.33 -3.86 30.78
C ALA A 16 -1.77 -3.91 30.23
N SER A 17 -2.42 -2.74 30.09
CA SER A 17 -3.77 -2.60 29.51
C SER A 17 -3.77 -2.38 27.99
N ILE A 18 -2.60 -2.20 27.38
CA ILE A 18 -2.45 -1.99 25.94
C ILE A 18 -2.23 -3.35 25.28
N PRO A 19 -3.11 -3.80 24.37
CA PRO A 19 -2.92 -5.07 23.69
C PRO A 19 -1.56 -5.09 22.97
N PRO A 20 -0.78 -6.19 23.07
CA PRO A 20 0.51 -6.26 22.42
C PRO A 20 0.33 -6.27 20.89
N LEU A 21 1.13 -5.47 20.20
CA LEU A 21 1.28 -5.58 18.76
C LEU A 21 2.01 -6.89 18.47
N THR A 22 1.41 -7.78 17.68
CA THR A 22 2.02 -9.05 17.31
C THR A 22 2.05 -9.20 15.80
N THR A 23 3.25 -9.34 15.25
CA THR A 23 3.46 -9.57 13.82
C THR A 23 3.89 -11.01 13.59
N ARG A 24 3.07 -11.77 12.85
CA ARG A 24 3.25 -13.21 12.65
C ARG A 24 2.77 -13.65 11.27
N VAL A 25 3.29 -14.79 10.81
CA VAL A 25 2.76 -15.49 9.63
C VAL A 25 1.34 -15.98 9.93
N LEU A 26 0.40 -15.64 9.06
CA LEU A 26 -1.00 -16.03 9.21
C LEU A 26 -1.22 -17.43 8.67
N VAL A 27 -1.56 -18.36 9.56
CA VAL A 27 -1.84 -19.76 9.21
C VAL A 27 -3.34 -20.00 9.04
N SER A 28 -4.17 -19.29 9.81
CA SER A 28 -5.62 -19.47 9.81
C SER A 28 -6.27 -18.83 8.56
N GLU A 29 -7.27 -19.51 7.99
CA GLU A 29 -8.08 -18.96 6.89
C GLU A 29 -8.79 -17.64 7.21
N PRO A 30 -9.47 -17.46 8.37
CA PRO A 30 -10.16 -16.19 8.65
C PRO A 30 -9.20 -15.01 8.73
N ASP A 31 -7.98 -15.22 9.25
CA ASP A 31 -6.98 -14.14 9.32
C ASP A 31 -6.42 -13.79 7.95
N LYS A 32 -6.21 -14.79 7.08
CA LYS A 32 -5.83 -14.55 5.68
C LYS A 32 -6.88 -13.73 4.96
N VAL A 33 -8.16 -14.05 5.14
CA VAL A 33 -9.28 -13.28 4.56
C VAL A 33 -9.28 -11.84 5.06
N ALA A 34 -9.12 -11.63 6.37
CA ALA A 34 -9.07 -10.29 6.95
C ALA A 34 -7.86 -9.48 6.47
N ALA A 35 -6.71 -10.12 6.28
CA ALA A 35 -5.50 -9.50 5.71
C ALA A 35 -5.68 -9.13 4.23
N LEU A 36 -6.28 -10.00 3.42
CA LEU A 36 -6.58 -9.71 2.02
C LEU A 36 -7.61 -8.60 1.87
N LYS A 37 -8.65 -8.60 2.70
CA LYS A 37 -9.63 -7.51 2.75
C LYS A 37 -8.96 -6.17 3.04
N LEU A 38 -7.99 -6.14 3.97
CA LEU A 38 -7.23 -4.94 4.27
C LEU A 38 -6.39 -4.45 3.08
N VAL A 39 -5.81 -5.38 2.30
CA VAL A 39 -5.10 -5.05 1.06
C VAL A 39 -6.07 -4.47 0.03
N ALA A 40 -7.22 -5.12 -0.20
CA ALA A 40 -8.27 -4.66 -1.11
C ALA A 40 -8.78 -3.26 -0.74
N ASP A 41 -9.04 -3.00 0.56
CA ASP A 41 -9.46 -1.69 1.05
C ASP A 41 -8.39 -0.61 0.79
N SER A 42 -7.11 -0.95 0.91
CA SER A 42 -6.00 -0.03 0.61
C SER A 42 -5.95 0.36 -0.87
N ILE A 43 -6.21 -0.59 -1.78
CA ILE A 43 -6.28 -0.33 -3.22
C ILE A 43 -7.50 0.53 -3.55
N ALA A 44 -8.66 0.25 -2.96
CA ALA A 44 -9.85 1.08 -3.09
C ALA A 44 -9.58 2.53 -2.63
N GLN A 45 -8.82 2.71 -1.54
CA GLN A 45 -8.37 4.03 -1.08
C GLN A 45 -7.39 4.70 -2.05
N GLN A 46 -6.53 3.94 -2.74
CA GLN A 46 -5.64 4.50 -3.76
C GLN A 46 -6.41 5.11 -4.92
N ARG A 47 -7.52 4.49 -5.36
CA ARG A 47 -8.40 5.07 -6.37
C ARG A 47 -8.93 6.43 -5.95
N GLN A 48 -9.41 6.56 -4.72
CA GLN A 48 -9.90 7.85 -4.21
C GLN A 48 -8.78 8.91 -4.17
N ALA A 49 -7.57 8.52 -3.75
CA ALA A 49 -6.41 9.41 -3.75
C ALA A 49 -5.98 9.80 -5.17
N ALA A 50 -6.03 8.87 -6.12
CA ALA A 50 -5.75 9.07 -7.54
C ALA A 50 -6.74 10.07 -8.16
N SER A 51 -8.04 9.90 -7.94
CA SER A 51 -9.05 10.87 -8.41
C SER A 51 -8.82 12.26 -7.81
N ARG A 52 -8.50 12.36 -6.51
CA ARG A 52 -8.18 13.64 -5.88
C ARG A 52 -6.92 14.27 -6.48
N ALA A 53 -5.87 13.50 -6.70
CA ALA A 53 -4.64 13.99 -7.31
C ALA A 53 -4.86 14.47 -8.76
N ALA A 54 -5.70 13.78 -9.53
CA ALA A 54 -6.07 14.18 -10.89
C ALA A 54 -6.88 15.49 -10.90
N ILE A 55 -7.86 15.63 -10.00
CA ILE A 55 -8.70 16.84 -9.90
C ILE A 55 -7.87 18.06 -9.50
N PHE A 56 -6.95 17.91 -8.54
CA PHE A 56 -6.14 19.02 -8.01
C PHE A 56 -4.78 19.20 -8.72
N HIS A 57 -4.58 18.57 -9.88
CA HIS A 57 -3.35 18.74 -10.64
C HIS A 57 -3.33 20.14 -11.29
N PRO A 58 -2.20 20.88 -11.27
CA PRO A 58 -2.14 22.23 -11.83
C PRO A 58 -2.54 22.30 -13.30
N LEU A 59 -2.20 21.25 -14.07
CA LEU A 59 -2.57 21.16 -15.49
C LEU A 59 -4.08 20.99 -15.70
N THR A 60 -4.75 20.16 -14.89
CA THR A 60 -6.20 19.95 -15.02
C THR A 60 -6.98 21.19 -14.61
N ILE A 61 -6.52 21.88 -13.55
CA ILE A 61 -7.05 23.19 -13.16
C ILE A 61 -6.84 24.22 -14.27
N ALA A 62 -5.66 24.29 -14.87
CA ALA A 62 -5.38 25.23 -15.97
C ALA A 62 -6.26 24.98 -17.20
N VAL A 63 -6.43 23.72 -17.61
CA VAL A 63 -7.32 23.34 -18.72
C VAL A 63 -8.77 23.66 -18.38
N TYR A 64 -9.21 23.39 -17.15
CA TYR A 64 -10.56 23.71 -16.70
C TYR A 64 -10.84 25.22 -16.69
N ILE A 65 -9.92 26.03 -16.15
CA ILE A 65 -10.03 27.50 -16.18
C ILE A 65 -10.03 28.01 -17.63
N GLY A 66 -9.18 27.45 -18.51
CA GLY A 66 -9.18 27.78 -19.93
C GLY A 66 -10.50 27.49 -20.61
N LEU A 67 -11.11 26.31 -20.36
CA LEU A 67 -12.44 25.97 -20.86
C LEU A 67 -13.52 26.94 -20.37
N LEU A 68 -13.52 27.28 -19.08
CA LEU A 68 -14.47 28.27 -18.54
C LEU A 68 -14.26 29.67 -19.14
N ALA A 69 -13.01 30.07 -19.36
CA ALA A 69 -12.68 31.34 -20.00
C ALA A 69 -13.20 31.40 -21.44
N ILE A 70 -13.03 30.32 -22.21
CA ILE A 70 -13.55 30.21 -23.58
C ILE A 70 -15.08 30.28 -23.58
N VAL A 71 -15.75 29.52 -22.69
CA VAL A 71 -17.21 29.54 -22.57
C VAL A 71 -17.69 30.95 -22.20
N SER A 72 -17.04 31.60 -21.23
CA SER A 72 -17.38 32.97 -20.85
C SER A 72 -17.17 33.94 -22.00
N GLN A 73 -16.10 33.82 -22.78
CA GLN A 73 -15.80 34.75 -23.87
C GLN A 73 -16.78 34.60 -25.04
N LEU A 74 -17.29 33.39 -25.28
CA LEU A 74 -18.24 33.12 -26.37
C LEU A 74 -19.69 33.43 -26.00
N LEU A 75 -20.10 33.16 -24.76
CA LEU A 75 -21.50 33.26 -24.34
C LEU A 75 -21.83 34.56 -23.61
N TYR A 76 -20.85 35.24 -23.00
CA TYR A 76 -21.10 36.48 -22.28
C TYR A 76 -21.09 37.68 -23.23
N LYS A 77 -22.28 38.10 -23.69
CA LYS A 77 -22.45 39.33 -24.49
C LYS A 77 -23.24 40.40 -23.75
N THR A 78 -24.25 40.03 -22.96
CA THR A 78 -25.14 40.93 -22.22
C THR A 78 -25.37 40.42 -20.79
N ARG A 79 -25.78 41.29 -19.85
CA ARG A 79 -26.05 40.90 -18.44
C ARG A 79 -27.08 39.78 -18.28
N GLU A 80 -27.98 39.60 -19.25
CA GLU A 80 -29.00 38.54 -19.25
C GLU A 80 -28.41 37.15 -19.52
N ASP A 81 -27.22 37.07 -20.12
CA ASP A 81 -26.56 35.80 -20.48
C ASP A 81 -25.88 35.10 -19.28
N ILE A 82 -25.87 35.72 -18.09
CA ILE A 82 -25.24 35.17 -16.88
C ILE A 82 -25.82 33.78 -16.55
N GLY A 83 -27.13 33.60 -16.72
CA GLY A 83 -27.78 32.30 -16.49
C GLY A 83 -27.33 31.22 -17.48
N ILE A 84 -27.13 31.59 -18.75
CA ILE A 84 -26.70 30.66 -19.81
C ILE A 84 -25.22 30.29 -19.61
N VAL A 85 -24.37 31.24 -19.24
CA VAL A 85 -22.96 30.99 -18.89
C VAL A 85 -22.86 30.08 -17.66
N ALA A 86 -23.67 30.33 -16.62
CA ALA A 86 -23.66 29.52 -15.41
C ALA A 86 -24.11 28.06 -15.66
N THR A 87 -25.18 27.85 -16.43
CA THR A 87 -25.68 26.51 -16.75
C THR A 87 -24.75 25.74 -17.69
N THR A 88 -24.17 26.41 -18.69
CA THR A 88 -23.16 25.81 -19.60
C THR A 88 -21.87 25.48 -18.85
N GLY A 89 -21.43 26.38 -17.96
CA GLY A 89 -20.28 26.13 -17.07
C GLY A 89 -20.50 24.93 -16.15
N ALA A 90 -21.71 24.76 -15.61
CA ALA A 90 -22.07 23.57 -14.81
C ALA A 90 -22.01 22.28 -15.65
N GLY A 91 -22.49 22.31 -16.91
CA GLY A 91 -22.39 21.19 -17.84
C GLY A 91 -20.95 20.82 -18.18
N VAL A 92 -20.09 21.81 -18.45
CA VAL A 92 -18.65 21.61 -18.69
C VAL A 92 -17.97 21.02 -17.46
N THR A 93 -18.34 21.48 -16.26
CA THR A 93 -17.84 20.92 -15.00
C THR A 93 -18.21 19.44 -14.88
N MET A 94 -19.47 19.10 -15.16
CA MET A 94 -19.95 17.71 -15.11
C MET A 94 -19.22 16.83 -16.13
N ALA A 95 -19.02 17.31 -17.36
CA ALA A 95 -18.28 16.59 -18.40
C ALA A 95 -16.82 16.34 -18.02
N CYS A 96 -16.14 17.35 -17.46
CA CYS A 96 -14.77 17.22 -16.97
C CYS A 96 -14.66 16.18 -15.83
N LEU A 97 -15.61 16.17 -14.89
CA LEU A 97 -15.63 15.17 -13.81
C LEU A 97 -15.88 13.75 -14.33
N ILE A 98 -16.73 13.60 -15.35
CA ILE A 98 -16.96 12.30 -16.01
C ILE A 98 -15.69 11.81 -16.73
N LEU A 99 -14.99 12.70 -17.45
CA LEU A 99 -13.71 12.37 -18.08
C LEU A 99 -12.65 11.91 -17.08
N VAL A 100 -12.49 12.66 -15.98
CA VAL A 100 -11.57 12.26 -14.89
C VAL A 100 -11.99 10.92 -14.29
N ARG A 101 -13.29 10.70 -14.07
CA ARG A 101 -13.81 9.42 -13.58
C ARG A 101 -13.48 8.27 -14.53
N GLY A 102 -13.64 8.47 -15.84
CA GLY A 102 -13.26 7.50 -16.87
C GLY A 102 -11.76 7.20 -16.89
N LEU A 103 -10.91 8.23 -16.82
CA LEU A 103 -9.45 8.03 -16.76
C LEU A 103 -9.02 7.27 -15.50
N THR A 104 -9.77 7.39 -14.39
CA THR A 104 -9.52 6.63 -13.16
C THR A 104 -10.19 5.26 -13.09
N SER A 105 -10.96 4.85 -14.12
CA SER A 105 -11.68 3.57 -14.09
C SER A 105 -10.76 2.34 -14.20
N GLY A 106 -9.55 2.50 -14.74
CA GLY A 106 -8.57 1.39 -14.80
C GLY A 106 -8.16 0.86 -13.41
N TYR A 107 -8.22 1.68 -12.35
CA TYR A 107 -8.01 1.20 -10.98
C TYR A 107 -9.12 0.25 -10.48
N ILE A 108 -10.32 0.30 -11.07
CA ILE A 108 -11.43 -0.58 -10.72
C ILE A 108 -11.15 -1.99 -11.22
N ASN A 109 -10.74 -2.11 -12.49
CA ASN A 109 -10.43 -3.40 -13.10
C ASN A 109 -9.25 -4.09 -12.38
N LEU A 110 -8.24 -3.32 -11.96
CA LEU A 110 -7.14 -3.85 -11.16
C LEU A 110 -7.56 -4.28 -9.76
N ALA A 111 -8.49 -3.55 -9.13
CA ALA A 111 -9.08 -3.96 -7.85
C ALA A 111 -9.91 -5.24 -7.98
N GLU A 112 -10.56 -5.47 -9.14
CA GLU A 112 -11.30 -6.70 -9.44
C GLU A 112 -10.38 -7.90 -9.71
N GLU A 113 -9.23 -7.70 -10.36
CA GLU A 113 -8.20 -8.74 -10.56
C GLU A 113 -7.48 -9.15 -9.25
N LEU A 114 -7.51 -8.29 -8.23
CA LEU A 114 -6.87 -8.51 -6.92
C LEU A 114 -7.65 -9.44 -5.96
N ASN A 115 -8.68 -10.14 -6.46
CA ASN A 115 -9.40 -11.17 -5.71
C ASN A 115 -8.51 -12.41 -5.47
N TRP A 116 -9.02 -13.51 -4.89
CA TRP A 116 -8.26 -14.75 -4.62
C TRP A 116 -7.36 -15.24 -5.77
N ASN A 117 -7.71 -14.90 -7.02
CA ASN A 117 -6.87 -15.03 -8.21
C ASN A 117 -5.48 -14.39 -8.06
N PHE A 118 -5.31 -13.25 -7.38
CA PHE A 118 -3.99 -12.69 -7.09
C PHE A 118 -3.08 -13.67 -6.35
N LEU A 119 -3.61 -14.47 -5.42
CA LEU A 119 -2.87 -15.51 -4.72
C LEU A 119 -2.74 -16.81 -5.54
N THR A 120 -3.67 -17.09 -6.46
CA THR A 120 -3.73 -18.38 -7.19
C THR A 120 -3.18 -18.35 -8.61
N VAL A 121 -3.16 -17.19 -9.29
CA VAL A 121 -2.80 -17.05 -10.72
C VAL A 121 -1.37 -17.52 -11.00
N ASN A 122 -0.50 -17.56 -10.00
CA ASN A 122 0.88 -18.07 -10.17
C ASN A 122 1.21 -19.26 -9.25
N ASN A 123 0.22 -20.00 -8.73
CA ASN A 123 0.49 -21.25 -7.99
C ASN A 123 1.03 -22.39 -8.88
N ASN A 124 1.07 -22.20 -10.20
CA ASN A 124 1.57 -23.20 -11.15
C ASN A 124 3.11 -23.34 -11.17
N ASP A 125 3.87 -22.42 -10.55
CA ASP A 125 5.35 -22.43 -10.61
C ASP A 125 6.06 -22.92 -9.33
N GLY A 126 5.33 -23.51 -8.38
CA GLY A 126 5.95 -24.07 -7.15
C GLY A 126 6.46 -23.00 -6.17
N GLU A 127 5.94 -21.78 -6.28
CA GLU A 127 6.23 -20.63 -5.41
C GLU A 127 5.21 -20.57 -4.25
N GLU A 128 5.69 -20.51 -3.02
CA GLU A 128 4.82 -20.40 -1.84
C GLU A 128 4.50 -18.93 -1.53
N ASP A 129 3.23 -18.53 -1.69
CA ASP A 129 2.74 -17.22 -1.24
C ASP A 129 2.44 -17.28 0.27
N VAL A 130 3.22 -16.55 1.06
CA VAL A 130 3.12 -16.43 2.52
C VAL A 130 2.48 -15.10 2.89
N VAL A 131 1.39 -15.15 3.65
CA VAL A 131 0.72 -13.95 4.18
C VAL A 131 1.18 -13.68 5.60
N ILE A 132 1.70 -12.48 5.84
CA ILE A 132 2.16 -11.99 7.15
C ILE A 132 1.18 -10.91 7.61
N GLY A 133 0.70 -11.04 8.84
CA GLY A 133 -0.25 -10.12 9.44
C GLY A 133 0.32 -9.48 10.70
N SER A 134 -0.01 -8.21 10.91
CA SER A 134 0.24 -7.53 12.18
C SER A 134 -1.10 -7.27 12.88
N ARG A 135 -1.23 -7.80 14.09
CA ARG A 135 -2.45 -7.76 14.90
C ARG A 135 -2.24 -6.88 16.12
N TYR A 136 -3.24 -6.06 16.41
CA TYR A 136 -3.32 -5.27 17.63
C TYR A 136 -4.62 -5.61 18.36
N GLY A 137 -4.52 -6.35 19.47
CA GLY A 137 -5.68 -6.96 20.12
C GLY A 137 -6.27 -8.07 19.25
N GLU A 138 -7.55 -7.95 18.87
CA GLU A 138 -8.24 -8.87 17.96
C GLU A 138 -8.26 -8.39 16.50
N GLU A 139 -7.75 -7.19 16.23
CA GLU A 139 -7.88 -6.56 14.91
C GLU A 139 -6.60 -6.69 14.09
N ILE A 140 -6.72 -7.13 12.82
CA ILE A 140 -5.61 -7.06 11.86
C ILE A 140 -5.46 -5.62 11.38
N ILE A 141 -4.29 -5.04 11.65
CA ILE A 141 -3.98 -3.65 11.38
C ILE A 141 -2.97 -3.45 10.25
N GLY A 142 -2.25 -4.51 9.89
CA GLY A 142 -1.34 -4.52 8.76
C GLY A 142 -1.25 -5.90 8.13
N ALA A 143 -0.98 -5.92 6.82
CA ALA A 143 -0.90 -7.13 6.03
C ALA A 143 0.22 -7.00 5.00
N LEU A 144 0.95 -8.10 4.81
CA LEU A 144 2.00 -8.22 3.81
C LEU A 144 1.85 -9.58 3.11
N VAL A 145 1.89 -9.57 1.79
CA VAL A 145 1.89 -10.78 0.96
C VAL A 145 3.29 -10.94 0.39
N LEU A 146 3.97 -11.99 0.82
CA LEU A 146 5.32 -12.37 0.43
C LEU A 146 5.25 -13.58 -0.49
N ARG A 147 6.01 -13.55 -1.56
CA ARG A 147 6.23 -14.68 -2.44
C ARG A 147 7.64 -15.19 -2.29
N LEU A 148 7.80 -16.50 -2.13
CA LEU A 148 9.11 -17.12 -2.04
C LEU A 148 9.45 -17.81 -3.36
N GLU A 149 10.37 -17.21 -4.11
CA GLU A 149 10.84 -17.72 -5.40
C GLU A 149 12.15 -18.49 -5.15
N ARG A 150 12.14 -19.81 -5.39
CA ARG A 150 13.38 -20.60 -5.40
C ARG A 150 14.07 -20.36 -6.73
N ASN A 151 15.30 -19.88 -6.71
CA ASN A 151 16.13 -19.73 -7.91
C ASN A 151 16.43 -21.12 -8.49
N GLY A 152 15.51 -21.66 -9.28
CA GLY A 152 15.59 -23.00 -9.84
C GLY A 152 14.89 -23.20 -11.20
N ASN A 153 14.00 -22.29 -11.63
CA ASN A 153 13.19 -22.50 -12.83
C ASN A 153 13.22 -21.32 -13.82
N GLY A 154 14.37 -20.70 -14.00
CA GLY A 154 14.59 -19.65 -15.00
C GLY A 154 15.89 -19.86 -15.76
N SER A 155 15.77 -20.11 -17.06
CA SER A 155 16.86 -20.30 -18.02
C SER A 155 17.97 -19.24 -17.91
N GLY A 156 19.21 -19.68 -17.64
CA GLY A 156 20.42 -18.99 -18.08
C GLY A 156 21.15 -18.12 -17.07
N LYS A 157 21.97 -18.73 -16.20
CA LYS A 157 23.43 -18.50 -16.08
C LYS A 157 23.97 -19.23 -14.84
N LYS A 158 24.88 -20.17 -15.08
CA LYS A 158 25.63 -20.91 -14.06
C LYS A 158 26.41 -19.95 -13.15
N GLY A 159 26.35 -20.22 -11.85
CA GLY A 159 27.48 -19.95 -10.96
C GLY A 159 27.28 -18.85 -9.92
N ARG A 160 26.33 -19.02 -9.00
CA ARG A 160 26.47 -18.55 -7.61
C ARG A 160 25.51 -19.37 -6.77
N LYS A 161 25.95 -19.84 -5.59
CA LYS A 161 25.06 -20.45 -4.57
C LYS A 161 24.12 -19.34 -4.08
N LEU A 162 23.12 -18.99 -4.89
CA LEU A 162 22.20 -17.90 -4.65
C LEU A 162 21.12 -18.43 -3.73
N GLY A 163 21.03 -17.86 -2.53
CA GLY A 163 19.83 -18.00 -1.69
C GLY A 163 18.60 -17.62 -2.51
N GLY A 164 17.44 -18.17 -2.13
CA GLY A 164 16.19 -17.82 -2.81
C GLY A 164 15.82 -16.34 -2.67
N LYS A 165 14.76 -15.92 -3.34
CA LYS A 165 14.29 -14.54 -3.34
C LYS A 165 12.92 -14.43 -2.67
N GLY A 166 12.76 -13.44 -1.79
CA GLY A 166 11.48 -13.04 -1.22
C GLY A 166 10.95 -11.81 -1.96
N VAL A 167 9.82 -11.96 -2.64
CA VAL A 167 9.21 -10.88 -3.41
C VAL A 167 7.95 -10.39 -2.69
N VAL A 168 7.96 -9.14 -2.23
CA VAL A 168 6.80 -8.52 -1.57
C VAL A 168 5.82 -8.04 -2.64
N ARG A 169 4.66 -8.71 -2.72
CA ARG A 169 3.60 -8.43 -3.71
C ARG A 169 2.54 -7.45 -3.20
N ALA A 170 2.32 -7.39 -1.89
CA ALA A 170 1.46 -6.40 -1.26
C ALA A 170 1.99 -6.05 0.13
N TRP A 171 1.87 -4.78 0.52
CA TRP A 171 2.22 -4.31 1.85
C TRP A 171 1.31 -3.15 2.24
N THR A 172 0.54 -3.32 3.30
CA THR A 172 -0.37 -2.28 3.76
C THR A 172 -0.47 -2.22 5.27
N VAL A 173 -0.72 -1.02 5.76
CA VAL A 173 -1.06 -0.74 7.15
C VAL A 173 -2.26 0.19 7.14
N ARG A 174 -3.22 -0.04 8.05
CA ARG A 174 -4.36 0.84 8.27
C ARG A 174 -3.89 2.27 8.55
N ILE A 175 -4.58 3.25 7.98
CA ILE A 175 -4.22 4.68 8.07
C ILE A 175 -3.99 5.12 9.52
N LYS A 176 -4.85 4.73 10.47
CA LYS A 176 -4.73 5.06 11.90
C LYS A 176 -3.45 4.55 12.60
N TYR A 177 -2.77 3.57 12.00
CA TYR A 177 -1.53 2.99 12.53
C TYR A 177 -0.30 3.25 11.64
N ARG A 178 -0.45 4.03 10.56
CA ARG A 178 0.70 4.46 9.75
C ARG A 178 1.57 5.42 10.57
N GLY A 179 2.88 5.35 10.38
CA GLY A 179 3.85 6.15 11.13
C GLY A 179 4.18 5.65 12.53
N LYS A 180 3.59 4.54 12.98
CA LYS A 180 3.84 3.92 14.30
C LYS A 180 4.82 2.73 14.26
N GLY A 181 5.57 2.56 13.18
CA GLY A 181 6.54 1.46 13.03
C GLY A 181 5.96 0.10 12.58
N VAL A 182 4.64 -0.10 12.62
CA VAL A 182 3.97 -1.36 12.22
C VAL A 182 4.39 -1.85 10.83
N GLY A 183 4.55 -0.92 9.88
CA GLY A 183 4.97 -1.27 8.53
C GLY A 183 6.40 -1.78 8.46
N THR A 184 7.30 -1.23 9.27
CA THR A 184 8.70 -1.67 9.37
C THR A 184 8.78 -3.06 9.98
N GLU A 185 8.03 -3.30 11.05
CA GLU A 185 7.97 -4.62 11.72
C GLU A 185 7.47 -5.73 10.77
N LEU A 186 6.48 -5.44 9.93
CA LEU A 186 6.03 -6.36 8.86
C LEU A 186 7.14 -6.71 7.86
N LEU A 187 7.97 -5.74 7.49
CA LEU A 187 9.09 -5.96 6.58
C LEU A 187 10.22 -6.74 7.26
N GLU A 188 10.48 -6.46 8.54
CA GLU A 188 11.45 -7.22 9.34
C GLU A 188 11.05 -8.69 9.45
N GLU A 189 9.78 -8.95 9.72
CA GLU A 189 9.20 -10.29 9.74
C GLU A 189 9.31 -10.98 8.37
N ALA A 190 9.03 -10.26 7.28
CA ALA A 190 9.17 -10.79 5.93
C ALA A 190 10.62 -11.18 5.61
N VAL A 191 11.59 -10.36 6.00
CA VAL A 191 13.02 -10.68 5.85
C VAL A 191 13.42 -11.89 6.69
N ARG A 192 12.92 -11.98 7.93
CA ARG A 192 13.15 -13.15 8.79
C ARG A 192 12.62 -14.43 8.14
N VAL A 193 11.35 -14.44 7.75
CA VAL A 193 10.69 -15.61 7.12
C VAL A 193 11.40 -16.01 5.82
N THR A 194 11.80 -15.03 4.99
CA THR A 194 12.54 -15.32 3.76
C THR A 194 13.88 -15.99 4.06
N ARG A 195 14.65 -15.46 5.02
CA ARG A 195 15.98 -16.01 5.37
C ARG A 195 15.89 -17.37 6.07
N GLU A 196 14.86 -17.60 6.87
CA GLU A 196 14.59 -18.89 7.51
C GLU A 196 14.28 -19.98 6.48
N ARG A 197 13.45 -19.67 5.47
CA ARG A 197 13.03 -20.66 4.46
C ARG A 197 14.01 -20.82 3.29
N MET A 198 14.70 -19.76 2.91
CA MET A 198 15.50 -19.69 1.67
C MET A 198 17.01 -19.51 1.92
N GLY A 199 17.42 -19.47 3.18
CA GLY A 199 18.80 -19.34 3.64
C GLY A 199 19.23 -17.90 3.93
N GLY A 200 20.22 -17.72 4.80
CA GLY A 200 20.69 -16.42 5.30
C GLY A 200 21.41 -15.51 4.29
N SER A 201 21.32 -15.80 2.99
CA SER A 201 21.76 -14.95 1.87
C SER A 201 20.61 -14.62 0.91
N ALA A 202 19.37 -14.98 1.27
CA ALA A 202 18.19 -14.69 0.48
C ALA A 202 17.95 -13.19 0.38
N GLU A 203 17.67 -12.74 -0.84
CA GLU A 203 17.38 -11.34 -1.15
C GLU A 203 15.88 -11.08 -0.97
N VAL A 204 15.53 -9.91 -0.46
CA VAL A 204 14.13 -9.48 -0.31
C VAL A 204 13.93 -8.17 -1.06
N GLY A 205 12.94 -8.14 -1.96
CA GLY A 205 12.63 -6.99 -2.79
C GLY A 205 11.13 -6.83 -3.00
N PHE A 206 10.70 -5.65 -3.46
CA PHE A 206 9.34 -5.47 -3.95
C PHE A 206 9.20 -6.10 -5.35
N ALA A 207 8.01 -6.64 -5.66
CA ALA A 207 7.69 -7.03 -7.03
C ALA A 207 7.75 -5.81 -7.96
N ALA A 208 8.16 -6.00 -9.22
CA ALA A 208 8.17 -4.93 -10.22
C ALA A 208 6.78 -4.31 -10.41
N GLU A 209 5.73 -5.13 -10.30
CA GLU A 209 4.33 -4.72 -10.26
C GLU A 209 3.71 -5.27 -8.96
N HIS A 210 3.74 -4.46 -7.89
CA HIS A 210 3.08 -4.81 -6.63
C HIS A 210 1.76 -4.07 -6.48
N ALA A 211 0.85 -4.57 -5.63
CA ALA A 211 -0.53 -4.07 -5.49
C ALA A 211 -0.66 -2.56 -5.15
N ASN A 212 0.45 -1.90 -4.78
CA ASN A 212 0.49 -0.46 -4.49
C ASN A 212 1.40 0.34 -5.45
N SER A 213 2.01 -0.32 -6.44
CA SER A 213 2.91 0.29 -7.44
C SER A 213 2.23 0.46 -8.81
N GLN A 214 1.11 -0.23 -9.08
CA GLN A 214 0.41 -0.09 -10.36
C GLN A 214 0.01 1.38 -10.65
N MET A 215 0.73 1.98 -11.59
CA MET A 215 0.56 3.36 -12.03
C MET A 215 -0.36 3.41 -13.25
N VAL A 216 -1.66 3.39 -13.00
CA VAL A 216 -2.70 3.41 -14.05
C VAL A 216 -2.88 4.79 -14.66
N LEU A 217 -2.55 5.85 -13.91
CA LEU A 217 -2.65 7.21 -14.42
C LEU A 217 -1.50 7.52 -15.39
N PRO A 218 -1.71 8.48 -16.33
CA PRO A 218 -0.63 9.05 -17.10
C PRO A 218 0.49 9.58 -16.19
N GLU A 219 1.74 9.48 -16.65
CA GLU A 219 2.95 9.77 -15.84
C GLU A 219 2.91 11.12 -15.11
N LEU A 220 2.25 12.11 -15.71
CA LEU A 220 2.07 13.46 -15.18
C LEU A 220 1.39 13.46 -13.79
N PHE A 221 0.51 12.51 -13.51
CA PHE A 221 -0.24 12.42 -12.25
C PHE A 221 0.39 11.45 -11.24
N ASN A 222 1.44 10.72 -11.63
CA ASN A 222 2.06 9.68 -10.81
C ASN A 222 3.09 10.20 -9.80
N GLY A 223 3.42 11.50 -9.82
CA GLY A 223 4.47 12.06 -8.96
C GLY A 223 4.27 11.79 -7.46
N GLY A 224 3.03 11.82 -6.97
CA GLY A 224 2.71 11.48 -5.59
C GLY A 224 2.87 10.00 -5.25
N PHE A 225 2.55 9.12 -6.19
CA PHE A 225 2.69 7.67 -6.06
C PHE A 225 4.17 7.25 -6.09
N ARG A 226 4.96 7.79 -7.02
CA ARG A 226 6.42 7.59 -7.10
C ARG A 226 7.14 7.97 -5.82
N LYS A 227 6.75 9.08 -5.18
CA LYS A 227 7.33 9.49 -3.88
C LYS A 227 7.03 8.49 -2.76
N ARG A 228 5.82 7.91 -2.75
CA ARG A 228 5.43 6.90 -1.75
C ARG A 228 6.14 5.58 -1.98
N GLU A 229 6.27 5.16 -3.23
CA GLU A 229 7.02 3.97 -3.63
C GLU A 229 8.51 4.12 -3.31
N ALA A 230 9.12 5.27 -3.61
CA ALA A 230 10.51 5.54 -3.23
C ALA A 230 10.71 5.51 -1.70
N LYS A 231 9.73 5.97 -0.93
CA LYS A 231 9.76 5.86 0.54
C LYS A 231 9.62 4.41 1.00
N ALA A 232 8.79 3.61 0.34
CA ALA A 232 8.63 2.20 0.61
C ALA A 232 9.94 1.43 0.34
N ALA A 233 10.54 1.63 -0.83
CA ALA A 233 11.84 1.06 -1.21
C ALA A 233 12.94 1.42 -0.20
N LYS A 234 13.10 2.70 0.13
CA LYS A 234 14.06 3.14 1.17
C LYS A 234 13.82 2.50 2.53
N THR A 235 12.56 2.22 2.89
CA THR A 235 12.24 1.56 4.16
C THR A 235 12.68 0.10 4.14
N LEU A 236 12.42 -0.61 3.04
CA LEU A 236 12.87 -1.99 2.86
C LEU A 236 14.41 -2.08 2.84
N ASP A 237 15.08 -1.20 2.09
CA ASP A 237 16.55 -1.15 2.06
C ASP A 237 17.15 -0.92 3.45
N GLY A 238 16.54 -0.03 4.24
CA GLY A 238 16.95 0.20 5.63
C GLY A 238 16.79 -1.04 6.51
N VAL A 239 15.70 -1.79 6.35
CA VAL A 239 15.45 -3.04 7.08
C VAL A 239 16.46 -4.12 6.67
N VAL A 240 16.65 -4.33 5.36
CA VAL A 240 17.63 -5.30 4.84
C VAL A 240 19.05 -4.96 5.32
N GLY A 241 19.44 -3.69 5.27
CA GLY A 241 20.74 -3.22 5.77
C GLY A 241 20.94 -3.44 7.27
N SER A 242 19.92 -3.17 8.09
CA SER A 242 19.94 -3.47 9.53
C SER A 242 20.20 -4.96 9.81
N PHE A 243 19.58 -5.82 9.02
CA PHE A 243 19.73 -7.28 9.09
C PHE A 243 21.08 -7.80 8.58
N GLU A 244 21.77 -7.10 7.70
CA GLU A 244 23.16 -7.41 7.31
C GLU A 244 24.17 -6.93 8.34
N GLY A 245 23.95 -5.76 8.95
CA GLY A 245 24.78 -5.23 10.03
C GLY A 245 24.80 -6.13 11.26
N LYS A 246 23.66 -6.73 11.64
CA LYS A 246 23.57 -7.73 12.72
C LYS A 246 24.35 -9.02 12.44
N LYS A 247 24.61 -9.38 11.19
CA LYS A 247 25.37 -10.59 10.81
C LYS A 247 26.89 -10.39 10.91
N LYS A 248 27.36 -9.14 10.92
CA LYS A 248 28.80 -8.77 10.97
C LYS A 248 29.31 -8.45 12.38
N ARG A 249 28.42 -8.32 13.37
CA ARG A 249 28.74 -8.19 14.80
C ARG A 249 28.66 -9.56 15.46
#